data_AF-A0A0Q1BL15-F1
#
_entry.id   AF-A0A0Q1BL15-F1
#
_cell.length_a   1.000
_cell.length_b   1.000
_cell.length_c   1.000
_cell.angle_alpha   90.00
_cell.angle_beta   90.00
_cell.angle_gamma   90.00
#
_symmetry.space_group_name_H-M   'P 1'
#
loop_
_entity.id
_entity.type
_entity.pdbx_description
1 polymer ?
#
loop_
_entity_poly.entity_id
_entity_poly.type
_entity_poly.pdbx_seq_one_letter_code
_entity_poly.pdbx_strand_id
1 'polypeptide(L)'
;MKLSKTIILLLFLFSVEIKAQEVAHSLAKEKPLITGFVHGFKNGSRLYLIELTNMGRGKQRMVDSAMVMNERFQLTDRNPSTEKPRYYFLYNSNASDYVYFWIDDQPITFSGQKGNFRNSLINGSVTQQMQEVFTRTVLPFYNKRDSLKQNHGDEDSMKQLLAELKLAEISFIEKNPSSFISTYVLSGNCKTWGLKTTKELYQKLSPENKENSFGMDVKKYIDLNKEIGIGSLFVDFEQPTNDGKTARLSSLKSKYVLLEFWASNCGPCRRENPEMVKLYQNYKSRGFEILEYR
;
A
#
# COMPACT_ATOMS: atom_id res chain seq x y z
N MET A 1 -63.54 -14.82 24.10
CA MET A 1 -62.10 -15.19 23.95
C MET A 1 -61.43 -14.79 22.63
N LYS A 2 -62.05 -14.02 21.71
CA LYS A 2 -61.40 -13.58 20.45
C LYS A 2 -60.73 -12.19 20.50
N LEU A 3 -61.17 -11.28 21.38
CA LEU A 3 -60.62 -9.92 21.48
C LEU A 3 -59.16 -9.86 21.98
N SER A 4 -58.76 -10.76 22.88
CA SER A 4 -57.44 -10.73 23.51
C SER A 4 -56.29 -11.02 22.53
N LYS A 5 -56.48 -11.91 21.55
CA LYS A 5 -55.43 -12.27 20.58
C LYS A 5 -55.16 -11.15 19.57
N THR A 6 -56.19 -10.41 19.17
CA THR A 6 -56.06 -9.28 18.22
C THR A 6 -55.33 -8.09 18.85
N ILE A 7 -55.60 -7.80 20.13
CA ILE A 7 -54.91 -6.72 20.86
C ILE A 7 -53.43 -7.06 21.08
N ILE A 8 -53.11 -8.32 21.40
CA ILE A 8 -51.72 -8.76 21.55
C ILE A 8 -50.95 -8.66 20.21
N LEU A 9 -51.57 -9.04 19.10
CA LEU A 9 -50.94 -8.95 17.77
C LEU A 9 -50.70 -7.49 17.34
N LEU A 10 -51.64 -6.59 17.60
CA LEU A 10 -51.51 -5.16 17.33
C LEU A 10 -50.42 -4.50 18.18
N LEU A 11 -50.34 -4.84 19.48
CA LEU A 11 -49.27 -4.35 20.36
C LEU A 11 -47.89 -4.88 19.94
N PHE A 12 -47.82 -6.13 19.47
CA PHE A 12 -46.58 -6.71 18.95
C PHE A 12 -46.14 -6.00 17.66
N LEU A 13 -47.05 -5.78 16.71
CA LEU A 13 -46.76 -5.05 15.46
C LEU A 13 -46.34 -3.60 15.73
N PHE A 14 -47.02 -2.91 16.64
CA PHE A 14 -46.66 -1.54 17.03
C PHE A 14 -45.29 -1.48 17.73
N SER A 15 -44.95 -2.46 18.56
CA SER A 15 -43.63 -2.55 19.19
C SER A 15 -42.49 -2.88 18.22
N VAL A 16 -42.78 -3.63 17.15
CA VAL A 16 -41.84 -3.90 16.05
C VAL A 16 -41.64 -2.65 15.19
N GLU A 17 -42.72 -1.91 14.90
CA GLU A 17 -42.65 -0.61 14.21
C GLU A 17 -41.87 0.42 15.02
N ILE A 18 -42.12 0.55 16.33
CA ILE A 18 -41.37 1.48 17.19
C ILE A 18 -39.89 1.11 17.24
N LYS A 19 -39.53 -0.18 17.40
CA LYS A 19 -38.12 -0.60 17.36
C LYS A 19 -37.49 -0.37 15.98
N ALA A 20 -38.21 -0.63 14.89
CA ALA A 20 -37.72 -0.36 13.54
C ALA A 20 -37.51 1.15 13.32
N GLN A 21 -38.39 1.98 13.88
CA GLN A 21 -38.34 3.43 13.80
C GLN A 21 -37.24 4.00 14.70
N GLU A 22 -37.01 3.48 15.91
CA GLU A 22 -35.88 3.84 16.78
C GLU A 22 -34.53 3.43 16.18
N VAL A 23 -34.43 2.25 15.57
CA VAL A 23 -33.23 1.81 14.85
C VAL A 23 -33.01 2.65 13.59
N ALA A 24 -34.06 2.99 12.84
CA ALA A 24 -33.97 3.91 11.71
C ALA A 24 -33.59 5.34 12.14
N HIS A 25 -34.08 5.79 13.28
CA HIS A 25 -33.77 7.12 13.85
C HIS A 25 -32.36 7.17 14.47
N SER A 26 -31.82 6.03 14.95
CA SER A 26 -30.43 5.94 15.41
C SER A 26 -29.44 5.85 14.24
N LEU A 27 -29.81 5.19 13.13
CA LEU A 27 -29.02 5.16 11.89
C LEU A 27 -28.95 6.52 11.18
N ALA A 28 -29.95 7.39 11.38
CA ALA A 28 -29.98 8.74 10.81
C ALA A 28 -29.06 9.78 11.50
N LYS A 29 -28.39 9.41 12.61
CA LYS A 29 -27.53 10.34 13.38
C LYS A 29 -26.04 10.29 13.03
N GLU A 30 -25.56 9.25 12.36
CA GLU A 30 -24.13 9.14 12.03
C GLU A 30 -23.86 9.72 10.63
N LYS A 31 -22.92 10.67 10.54
CA LYS A 31 -22.53 11.29 9.26
C LYS A 31 -21.88 10.21 8.37
N PRO A 32 -22.42 9.94 7.17
CA PRO A 32 -21.86 8.90 6.31
C PRO A 32 -20.45 9.28 5.85
N LEU A 33 -19.55 8.29 5.81
CA LEU A 33 -18.23 8.45 5.19
C LEU A 33 -18.36 8.37 3.66
N ILE A 34 -19.20 7.46 3.17
CA ILE A 34 -19.45 7.25 1.75
C ILE A 34 -20.95 7.29 1.53
N THR A 35 -21.37 8.12 0.59
CA THR A 35 -22.69 8.03 -0.02
C THR A 35 -22.51 7.62 -1.47
N GLY A 36 -23.22 6.60 -1.94
CA GLY A 36 -22.93 6.10 -3.27
C GLY A 36 -24.11 5.53 -4.04
N PHE A 37 -23.88 5.46 -5.35
CA PHE A 37 -24.75 4.91 -6.36
C PHE A 37 -24.02 3.81 -7.14
N VAL A 38 -24.65 2.65 -7.33
CA VAL A 38 -24.07 1.48 -7.99
C VAL A 38 -25.05 0.88 -8.99
N HIS A 39 -24.90 1.28 -10.25
CA HIS A 39 -25.81 0.85 -11.30
C HIS A 39 -25.69 -0.64 -11.62
N GLY A 40 -26.82 -1.32 -11.81
CA GLY A 40 -26.90 -2.75 -12.17
C GLY A 40 -26.81 -3.71 -10.97
N PHE A 41 -26.74 -3.20 -9.74
CA PHE A 41 -26.82 -4.03 -8.53
C PHE A 41 -28.29 -4.28 -8.15
N LYS A 42 -28.60 -5.52 -7.76
CA LYS A 42 -29.96 -5.88 -7.28
C LYS A 42 -30.18 -5.36 -5.87
N ASN A 43 -31.42 -5.00 -5.53
CA ASN A 43 -31.79 -4.70 -4.15
C ASN A 43 -31.41 -5.86 -3.22
N GLY A 44 -30.84 -5.53 -2.07
CA GLY A 44 -30.31 -6.51 -1.12
C GLY A 44 -28.88 -7.00 -1.42
N SER A 45 -28.25 -6.59 -2.53
CA SER A 45 -26.81 -6.84 -2.73
C SER A 45 -26.00 -6.18 -1.61
N ARG A 46 -24.91 -6.80 -1.16
CA ARG A 46 -24.09 -6.26 -0.07
C ARG A 46 -22.72 -5.82 -0.55
N LEU A 47 -22.33 -4.62 -0.11
CA LEU A 47 -20.99 -4.05 -0.25
C LEU A 47 -20.28 -4.03 1.10
N TYR A 48 -18.96 -4.18 1.05
CA TYR A 48 -18.09 -4.20 2.22
C TYR A 48 -16.96 -3.20 2.04
N LEU A 49 -16.64 -2.48 3.11
CA LEU A 49 -15.58 -1.50 3.15
C LEU A 49 -14.51 -1.96 4.13
N ILE A 50 -13.27 -2.03 3.64
CA ILE A 50 -12.10 -2.35 4.43
C ILE A 50 -11.14 -1.17 4.36
N GLU A 51 -10.60 -0.76 5.50
CA GLU A 51 -9.44 0.12 5.56
C GLU A 51 -8.17 -0.74 5.51
N LEU A 52 -7.21 -0.29 4.72
CA LEU A 52 -5.94 -0.96 4.49
C LEU A 52 -4.78 -0.09 4.97
N THR A 53 -3.99 -0.63 5.90
CA THR A 53 -2.71 -0.01 6.26
C THR A 53 -1.60 -0.50 5.34
N ASN A 54 -0.56 0.33 5.17
CA ASN A 54 0.56 0.04 4.27
C ASN A 54 0.09 -0.47 2.89
N MET A 55 -0.99 0.14 2.37
CA MET A 55 -1.56 -0.11 1.04
C MET A 55 -1.88 -1.58 0.78
N GLY A 56 -2.41 -2.26 1.79
CA GLY A 56 -2.86 -3.64 1.69
C GLY A 56 -1.80 -4.68 2.05
N ARG A 57 -0.56 -4.27 2.33
CA ARG A 57 0.49 -5.14 2.92
C ARG A 57 0.46 -5.18 4.44
N GLY A 58 -0.25 -4.23 5.06
CA GLY A 58 -0.39 -4.13 6.50
C GLY A 58 -1.65 -4.81 7.02
N LYS A 59 -2.08 -4.37 8.21
CA LYS A 59 -3.36 -4.75 8.81
C LYS A 59 -4.51 -4.29 7.93
N GLN A 60 -5.53 -5.14 7.88
CA GLN A 60 -6.83 -4.85 7.28
C GLN A 60 -7.85 -4.69 8.40
N ARG A 61 -8.70 -3.67 8.29
CA ARG A 61 -9.79 -3.42 9.25
C ARG A 61 -11.11 -3.40 8.51
N MET A 62 -12.04 -4.27 8.88
CA MET A 62 -13.42 -4.14 8.43
C MET A 62 -14.00 -2.84 8.99
N VAL A 63 -14.44 -1.95 8.10
CA VAL A 63 -14.94 -0.62 8.44
C VAL A 63 -16.45 -0.69 8.59
N ASP A 64 -17.13 -1.12 7.53
CA ASP A 64 -18.58 -1.18 7.47
C ASP A 64 -19.07 -2.11 6.35
N SER A 65 -20.37 -2.41 6.35
CA SER A 65 -21.03 -3.04 5.22
C SER A 65 -22.40 -2.44 4.99
N ALA A 66 -22.83 -2.35 3.74
CA ALA A 66 -24.10 -1.75 3.37
C ALA A 66 -24.87 -2.63 2.40
N MET A 67 -26.19 -2.68 2.57
CA MET A 67 -27.08 -3.22 1.54
C MET A 67 -27.35 -2.14 0.50
N VAL A 68 -27.31 -2.53 -0.76
CA VAL A 68 -27.72 -1.70 -1.89
C VAL A 68 -29.23 -1.76 -1.99
N MET A 69 -29.87 -0.60 -1.93
CA MET A 69 -31.32 -0.44 -2.10
C MET A 69 -31.58 0.70 -3.07
N ASN A 70 -32.35 0.42 -4.13
CA ASN A 70 -32.61 1.33 -5.24
C ASN A 70 -31.30 1.90 -5.81
N GLU A 71 -30.33 1.00 -6.02
CA GLU A 71 -28.97 1.29 -6.50
C GLU A 71 -28.16 2.24 -5.59
N ARG A 72 -28.64 2.54 -4.38
CA ARG A 72 -27.97 3.43 -3.43
C ARG A 72 -27.44 2.67 -2.23
N PHE A 73 -26.36 3.17 -1.66
CA PHE A 73 -25.79 2.68 -0.40
C PHE A 73 -25.15 3.83 0.39
N GLN A 74 -24.97 3.60 1.68
CA GLN A 74 -24.22 4.49 2.57
C GLN A 74 -23.35 3.64 3.49
N LEU A 75 -22.11 4.09 3.73
CA LEU A 75 -21.18 3.46 4.64
C LEU A 75 -20.64 4.51 5.61
N THR A 76 -20.41 4.09 6.86
CA THR A 76 -19.93 4.95 7.94
C THR A 76 -18.73 4.31 8.62
N ASP A 77 -17.69 5.09 8.89
CA ASP A 77 -16.58 4.63 9.73
C ASP A 77 -16.75 5.15 11.15
N ARG A 78 -17.09 4.22 12.06
CA ARG A 78 -17.38 4.52 13.47
C ARG A 78 -16.13 4.62 14.34
N ASN A 79 -15.00 4.12 13.86
CA ASN A 79 -13.74 4.14 14.59
C ASN A 79 -12.59 4.43 13.62
N PRO A 80 -12.53 5.66 13.09
CA PRO A 80 -11.54 6.03 12.10
C PRO A 80 -10.12 5.98 12.69
N SER A 81 -9.18 5.43 11.92
CA SER A 81 -7.76 5.60 12.21
C SER A 81 -7.39 7.09 12.27
N THR A 82 -6.42 7.42 13.11
CA THR A 82 -5.90 8.79 13.24
C THR A 82 -5.01 9.19 12.06
N GLU A 83 -4.42 8.21 11.38
CA GLU A 83 -3.55 8.44 10.22
C GLU A 83 -4.38 8.85 9.01
N LYS A 84 -3.91 9.86 8.27
CA LYS A 84 -4.60 10.42 7.09
C LYS A 84 -3.59 10.76 5.99
N PRO A 85 -4.02 10.75 4.71
CA PRO A 85 -5.27 10.17 4.19
C PRO A 85 -5.31 8.65 4.36
N ARG A 86 -6.51 8.07 4.28
CA ARG A 86 -6.77 6.65 4.53
C ARG A 86 -7.07 5.91 3.23
N TYR A 87 -6.56 4.68 3.12
CA TYR A 87 -6.73 3.84 1.94
C TYR A 87 -7.80 2.79 2.16
N TYR A 88 -8.79 2.77 1.28
CA TYR A 88 -9.95 1.89 1.39
C TYR A 88 -10.05 0.93 0.23
N PHE A 89 -10.67 -0.21 0.51
CA PHE A 89 -11.08 -1.23 -0.44
C PHE A 89 -12.58 -1.44 -0.31
N LEU A 90 -13.32 -1.09 -1.36
CA LEU A 90 -14.76 -1.34 -1.47
C LEU A 90 -14.98 -2.50 -2.42
N TYR A 91 -15.74 -3.49 -1.99
CA TYR A 91 -16.02 -4.68 -2.80
C TYR A 91 -17.40 -5.26 -2.54
N ASN A 92 -17.92 -6.01 -3.51
CA ASN A 92 -19.17 -6.77 -3.38
C ASN A 92 -18.92 -8.15 -2.75
N SER A 93 -19.99 -8.87 -2.40
CA SER A 93 -19.89 -10.11 -1.59
C SER A 93 -19.02 -11.23 -2.15
N ASN A 94 -18.84 -11.32 -3.47
CA ASN A 94 -17.97 -12.30 -4.13
C ASN A 94 -16.65 -11.68 -4.63
N ALA A 95 -16.38 -10.42 -4.28
CA ALA A 95 -15.23 -9.64 -4.73
C ALA A 95 -15.06 -9.57 -6.27
N SER A 96 -16.12 -9.79 -7.06
CA SER A 96 -16.09 -9.61 -8.51
C SER A 96 -16.03 -8.14 -8.92
N ASP A 97 -16.59 -7.27 -8.07
CA ASP A 97 -16.61 -5.83 -8.24
C ASP A 97 -15.87 -5.20 -7.08
N TYR A 98 -14.76 -4.53 -7.38
CA TYR A 98 -13.95 -3.89 -6.36
C TYR A 98 -13.19 -2.67 -6.86
N VAL A 99 -12.85 -1.78 -5.92
CA VAL A 99 -12.05 -0.59 -6.17
C VAL A 99 -11.31 -0.18 -4.90
N TYR A 100 -10.11 0.36 -5.11
CA TYR A 100 -9.31 0.95 -4.05
C TYR A 100 -9.24 2.46 -4.23
N PHE A 101 -9.30 3.21 -3.15
CA PHE A 101 -9.31 4.67 -3.20
C PHE A 101 -8.87 5.29 -1.88
N TRP A 102 -8.49 6.55 -1.96
CA TRP A 102 -8.12 7.37 -0.81
C TRP A 102 -9.29 8.18 -0.30
N ILE A 103 -9.35 8.40 1.01
CA ILE A 103 -10.21 9.39 1.64
C ILE A 103 -9.37 10.22 2.61
N ASP A 104 -9.39 11.53 2.46
CA ASP A 104 -8.63 12.44 3.33
C ASP A 104 -9.23 12.48 4.75
N ASP A 105 -10.47 12.95 4.85
CA ASP A 105 -11.22 13.03 6.10
C ASP A 105 -12.70 13.41 5.92
N GLN A 106 -13.02 14.02 4.78
CA GLN A 106 -14.38 14.40 4.45
C GLN A 106 -15.15 13.24 3.79
N PRO A 107 -16.48 13.20 3.97
CA PRO A 107 -17.31 12.27 3.24
C PRO A 107 -17.12 12.39 1.73
N ILE A 108 -17.14 11.25 1.06
CA ILE A 108 -17.05 11.16 -0.39
C ILE A 108 -18.40 10.78 -1.01
N THR A 109 -18.52 11.08 -2.30
CA THR A 109 -19.55 10.50 -3.17
C THR A 109 -18.93 9.45 -4.07
N PHE A 110 -19.64 8.34 -4.25
CA PHE A 110 -19.20 7.21 -5.07
C PHE A 110 -20.24 6.90 -6.15
N SER A 111 -19.80 6.75 -7.39
CA SER A 111 -20.66 6.27 -8.48
C SER A 111 -19.96 5.15 -9.25
N GLY A 112 -20.50 3.94 -9.17
CA GLY A 112 -19.93 2.76 -9.83
C GLY A 112 -20.96 2.03 -10.70
N GLN A 113 -20.45 1.12 -11.53
CA GLN A 113 -21.28 0.24 -12.35
C GLN A 113 -20.83 -1.20 -12.14
N LYS A 114 -21.79 -2.12 -12.04
CA LYS A 114 -21.52 -3.55 -11.95
C LYS A 114 -20.68 -4.04 -13.15
N GLY A 115 -19.66 -4.83 -12.88
CA GLY A 115 -18.62 -5.26 -13.81
C GLY A 115 -17.52 -4.22 -14.06
N ASN A 116 -17.62 -3.00 -13.52
CA ASN A 116 -16.76 -1.87 -13.88
C ASN A 116 -16.37 -0.98 -12.70
N PHE A 117 -16.28 -1.54 -11.48
CA PHE A 117 -15.91 -0.77 -10.29
C PHE A 117 -14.56 -0.05 -10.39
N ARG A 118 -13.61 -0.60 -11.15
CA ARG A 118 -12.29 0.01 -11.36
C ARG A 118 -12.35 1.41 -11.98
N ASN A 119 -13.43 1.73 -12.69
CA ASN A 119 -13.65 3.01 -13.35
C ASN A 119 -14.74 3.86 -12.64
N SER A 120 -14.98 3.59 -11.35
CA SER A 120 -15.95 4.36 -10.57
C SER A 120 -15.51 5.82 -10.41
N LEU A 121 -16.48 6.73 -10.35
CA LEU A 121 -16.26 8.14 -10.04
C LEU A 121 -16.28 8.33 -8.52
N ILE A 122 -15.23 8.95 -7.99
CA ILE A 122 -15.06 9.17 -6.55
C ILE A 122 -14.75 10.65 -6.32
N ASN A 123 -15.68 11.39 -5.71
CA ASN A 123 -15.50 12.82 -5.45
C ASN A 123 -15.48 13.11 -3.95
N GLY A 124 -14.76 14.17 -3.55
CA GLY A 124 -14.69 14.63 -2.16
C GLY A 124 -13.36 14.35 -1.46
N SER A 125 -12.41 13.69 -2.14
CA SER A 125 -11.02 13.56 -1.67
C SER A 125 -10.05 14.19 -2.68
N VAL A 126 -9.18 15.06 -2.19
CA VAL A 126 -8.09 15.68 -2.96
C VAL A 126 -7.01 14.63 -3.23
N THR A 127 -6.67 13.80 -2.24
CA THR A 127 -5.71 12.71 -2.44
C THR A 127 -6.19 11.74 -3.53
N GLN A 128 -7.48 11.39 -3.55
CA GLN A 128 -8.03 10.52 -4.59
C GLN A 128 -7.97 11.17 -5.98
N GLN A 129 -8.28 12.46 -6.10
CA GLN A 129 -8.13 13.17 -7.37
C GLN A 129 -6.68 13.17 -7.84
N MET A 130 -5.73 13.40 -6.94
CA MET A 130 -4.31 13.32 -7.27
C MET A 130 -3.86 11.91 -7.63
N GLN A 131 -4.44 10.88 -7.03
CA GLN A 131 -4.21 9.48 -7.40
C GLN A 131 -4.69 9.21 -8.83
N GLU A 132 -5.83 9.76 -9.23
CA GLU A 132 -6.34 9.64 -10.60
C GLU A 132 -5.45 10.35 -11.60
N VAL A 133 -4.97 11.56 -11.28
CA VAL A 133 -3.97 12.27 -12.11
C VAL A 133 -2.71 11.42 -12.27
N PHE A 134 -2.15 10.93 -11.16
CA PHE A 134 -0.96 10.07 -11.18
C PHE A 134 -1.19 8.81 -12.02
N THR A 135 -2.33 8.13 -11.82
CA THR A 135 -2.70 6.92 -12.56
C THR A 135 -2.74 7.20 -14.06
N ARG A 136 -3.35 8.30 -14.50
CA ARG A 136 -3.36 8.69 -15.92
C ARG A 136 -1.95 8.97 -16.44
N THR A 137 -1.08 9.56 -15.64
CA THR A 137 0.33 9.80 -15.99
C THR A 137 1.10 8.49 -16.23
N VAL A 138 0.92 7.47 -15.38
CA VAL A 138 1.73 6.24 -15.44
C VAL A 138 1.12 5.09 -16.24
N LEU A 139 -0.21 5.09 -16.45
CA LEU A 139 -0.93 3.99 -17.12
C LEU A 139 -0.38 3.65 -18.52
N PRO A 140 -0.02 4.60 -19.39
CA PRO A 140 0.57 4.27 -20.69
C PRO A 140 1.86 3.45 -20.57
N PHE A 141 2.71 3.74 -19.58
CA PHE A 141 3.95 3.02 -19.33
C PHE A 141 3.69 1.61 -18.82
N TYR A 142 2.70 1.43 -17.94
CA TYR A 142 2.31 0.09 -17.47
C TYR A 142 1.71 -0.76 -18.59
N ASN A 143 0.86 -0.18 -19.44
CA ASN A 143 0.34 -0.89 -20.61
C ASN A 143 1.46 -1.31 -21.58
N LYS A 144 2.43 -0.42 -21.84
CA LYS A 144 3.61 -0.72 -22.65
C LYS A 144 4.46 -1.81 -22.01
N ARG A 145 4.66 -1.78 -20.68
CA ARG A 145 5.40 -2.79 -19.93
C ARG A 145 4.76 -4.17 -20.04
N ASP A 146 3.45 -4.23 -19.87
CA ASP A 146 2.72 -5.49 -19.87
C ASP A 146 2.71 -6.09 -21.29
N SER A 147 2.63 -5.25 -22.33
CA SER A 147 2.82 -5.67 -23.73
C SER A 147 4.23 -6.21 -24.00
N LEU A 148 5.29 -5.54 -23.54
CA LEU A 148 6.67 -6.03 -23.70
C LEU A 148 6.86 -7.39 -23.02
N LYS A 149 6.31 -7.58 -21.81
CA LYS A 149 6.38 -8.88 -21.12
C LYS A 149 5.67 -10.00 -21.87
N GLN A 150 4.51 -9.73 -22.45
CA GLN A 150 3.75 -10.72 -23.22
C GLN A 150 4.45 -11.10 -24.52
N ASN A 151 5.18 -10.17 -25.14
CA ASN A 151 5.84 -10.36 -26.42
C ASN A 151 7.34 -10.71 -26.30
N HIS A 152 7.82 -11.11 -25.12
CA HIS A 152 9.24 -11.39 -24.85
C HIS A 152 10.18 -10.27 -25.29
N GLY A 153 9.80 -9.01 -25.00
CA GLY A 153 10.60 -7.83 -25.30
C GLY A 153 12.02 -7.91 -24.74
N ASP A 154 12.96 -7.34 -25.48
CA ASP A 154 14.38 -7.36 -25.11
C ASP A 154 14.67 -6.51 -23.86
N GLU A 155 15.82 -6.79 -23.25
CA GLU A 155 16.26 -6.15 -22.00
C GLU A 155 16.45 -4.63 -22.16
N ASP A 156 16.93 -4.16 -23.32
CA ASP A 156 17.17 -2.74 -23.59
C ASP A 156 15.85 -1.96 -23.69
N SER A 157 14.86 -2.51 -24.41
CA SER A 157 13.50 -1.96 -24.48
C SER A 157 12.86 -1.85 -23.10
N MET A 158 13.02 -2.87 -22.24
CA MET A 158 12.53 -2.85 -20.86
C MET A 158 13.25 -1.81 -20.01
N LYS A 159 14.58 -1.70 -20.14
CA LYS A 159 15.39 -0.72 -19.41
C LYS A 159 15.02 0.71 -19.81
N GLN A 160 14.85 0.98 -21.11
CA GLN A 160 14.42 2.27 -21.61
C GLN A 160 13.04 2.65 -21.05
N LEU A 161 12.08 1.72 -21.09
CA LEU A 161 10.75 1.96 -20.56
C LEU A 161 10.77 2.30 -19.06
N LEU A 162 11.57 1.61 -18.27
CA LEU A 162 11.71 1.88 -16.84
C LEU A 162 12.35 3.25 -16.56
N ALA A 163 13.28 3.68 -17.42
CA ALA A 163 13.85 5.02 -17.33
C ALA A 163 12.81 6.10 -17.68
N GLU A 164 12.00 5.90 -18.72
CA GLU A 164 10.90 6.80 -19.10
C GLU A 164 9.84 6.91 -17.98
N LEU A 165 9.44 5.77 -17.40
CA LEU A 165 8.52 5.73 -16.26
C LEU A 165 9.07 6.49 -15.06
N LYS A 166 10.34 6.24 -14.69
CA LYS A 166 11.01 6.97 -13.60
C LYS A 166 10.94 8.48 -13.82
N LEU A 167 11.22 8.96 -15.03
CA LEU A 167 11.16 10.39 -15.34
C LEU A 167 9.74 10.96 -15.22
N ALA A 168 8.72 10.21 -15.65
CA ALA A 168 7.32 10.62 -15.51
C ALA A 168 6.90 10.73 -14.03
N GLU A 169 7.29 9.76 -13.21
CA GLU A 169 7.04 9.75 -11.76
C GLU A 169 7.76 10.91 -11.05
N ILE A 170 9.03 11.14 -11.38
CA ILE A 170 9.80 12.30 -10.88
C ILE A 170 9.12 13.60 -11.26
N SER A 171 8.73 13.78 -12.52
CA SER A 171 8.06 15.00 -12.99
C SER A 171 6.73 15.23 -12.26
N PHE A 172 5.99 14.15 -11.96
CA PHE A 172 4.76 14.25 -11.16
C PHE A 172 5.05 14.79 -9.76
N ILE A 173 6.07 14.26 -9.07
CA ILE A 173 6.47 14.71 -7.72
C ILE A 173 6.85 16.19 -7.75
N GLU A 174 7.67 16.60 -8.72
CA GLU A 174 8.16 17.97 -8.85
C GLU A 174 7.04 18.99 -9.11
N LYS A 175 6.01 18.61 -9.87
CA LYS A 175 4.85 19.45 -10.15
C LYS A 175 3.85 19.48 -9.00
N ASN A 176 3.88 18.48 -8.12
CA ASN A 176 2.88 18.30 -7.06
C ASN A 176 3.53 18.03 -5.68
N PRO A 177 4.49 18.84 -5.20
CA PRO A 177 5.24 18.54 -3.98
C PRO A 177 4.41 18.49 -2.70
N SER A 178 3.24 19.13 -2.71
CA SER A 178 2.28 19.12 -1.58
C SER A 178 1.26 17.98 -1.66
N SER A 179 1.26 17.18 -2.73
CA SER A 179 0.35 16.03 -2.85
C SER A 179 0.84 14.87 -2.00
N PHE A 180 -0.05 14.26 -1.21
CA PHE A 180 0.26 13.03 -0.48
C PHE A 180 0.75 11.91 -1.41
N ILE A 181 0.20 11.84 -2.62
CA ILE A 181 0.59 10.85 -3.64
C ILE A 181 2.06 11.02 -4.05
N SER A 182 2.59 12.24 -4.07
CA SER A 182 4.00 12.47 -4.38
C SER A 182 4.94 11.85 -3.34
N THR A 183 4.59 11.98 -2.06
CA THR A 183 5.33 11.34 -0.95
C THR A 183 5.23 9.82 -1.02
N TYR A 184 4.04 9.30 -1.32
CA TYR A 184 3.82 7.88 -1.52
C TYR A 184 4.69 7.32 -2.64
N VAL A 185 4.68 7.96 -3.83
CA VAL A 185 5.48 7.54 -4.99
C VAL A 185 6.97 7.58 -4.66
N LEU A 186 7.43 8.62 -3.95
CA LEU A 186 8.82 8.73 -3.53
C LEU A 186 9.20 7.61 -2.54
N SER A 187 8.35 7.32 -1.56
CA SER A 187 8.58 6.24 -0.58
C SER A 187 8.68 4.87 -1.25
N GLY A 188 7.79 4.59 -2.21
CA GLY A 188 7.82 3.34 -2.98
C GLY A 188 9.09 3.14 -3.81
N ASN A 189 9.76 4.24 -4.19
CA ASN A 189 10.88 4.21 -5.13
C ASN A 189 12.24 4.64 -4.54
N CYS A 190 12.29 5.10 -3.29
CA CYS A 190 13.48 5.71 -2.69
C CYS A 190 14.75 4.85 -2.82
N LYS A 191 14.61 3.54 -2.61
CA LYS A 191 15.70 2.57 -2.71
C LYS A 191 16.19 2.40 -4.16
N THR A 192 15.26 2.23 -5.09
CA THR A 192 15.57 1.99 -6.52
C THR A 192 16.14 3.23 -7.20
N TRP A 193 15.70 4.42 -6.80
CA TRP A 193 16.17 5.67 -7.38
C TRP A 193 17.50 6.16 -6.79
N GLY A 194 17.88 5.65 -5.62
CA GLY A 194 19.14 5.96 -4.96
C GLY A 194 19.09 7.23 -4.12
N LEU A 195 20.13 7.40 -3.29
CA LEU A 195 20.20 8.46 -2.28
C LEU A 195 20.09 9.86 -2.89
N LYS A 196 20.89 10.15 -3.93
CA LYS A 196 20.98 11.50 -4.53
C LYS A 196 19.60 11.99 -5.01
N THR A 197 18.98 11.25 -5.92
CA THR A 197 17.66 11.59 -6.46
C THR A 197 16.59 11.65 -5.37
N THR A 198 16.61 10.70 -4.43
CA THR A 198 15.64 10.69 -3.33
C THR A 198 15.77 11.91 -2.44
N LYS A 199 16.99 12.31 -2.08
CA LYS A 199 17.25 13.48 -1.23
C LYS A 199 16.80 14.77 -1.91
N GLU A 200 17.11 14.93 -3.19
CA GLU A 200 16.69 16.09 -3.99
C GLU A 200 15.15 16.21 -4.04
N LEU A 201 14.44 15.10 -4.27
CA LEU A 201 12.96 15.11 -4.31
C LEU A 201 12.35 15.29 -2.92
N TYR A 202 12.91 14.65 -1.90
CA TYR A 202 12.44 14.78 -0.52
C TYR A 202 12.53 16.23 -0.04
N GLN A 203 13.58 16.96 -0.40
CA GLN A 203 13.72 18.38 -0.06
C GLN A 203 12.58 19.23 -0.62
N LYS A 204 12.07 18.91 -1.81
CA LYS A 204 10.96 19.63 -2.46
C LYS A 204 9.61 19.38 -1.81
N LEU A 205 9.43 18.28 -1.06
CA LEU A 205 8.15 17.98 -0.40
C LEU A 205 7.75 19.04 0.62
N SER A 206 6.45 19.27 0.77
CA SER A 206 5.89 20.13 1.81
C SER A 206 6.24 19.60 3.22
N PRO A 207 6.24 20.44 4.26
CA PRO A 207 6.48 20.00 5.64
C PRO A 207 5.54 18.87 6.09
N GLU A 208 4.24 19.02 5.84
CA GLU A 208 3.23 18.00 6.14
C GLU A 208 3.56 16.65 5.47
N ASN A 209 4.03 16.68 4.23
CA ASN A 209 4.44 15.48 3.50
C ASN A 209 5.71 14.81 4.03
N LYS A 210 6.58 15.57 4.70
CA LYS A 210 7.79 15.02 5.35
C LYS A 210 7.46 14.34 6.68
N GLU A 211 6.38 14.75 7.33
CA GLU A 211 5.99 14.30 8.67
C GLU A 211 5.03 13.10 8.66
N ASN A 212 4.34 12.84 7.55
CA ASN A 212 3.51 11.64 7.43
C ASN A 212 4.34 10.33 7.37
N SER A 213 3.67 9.19 7.47
CA SER A 213 4.33 7.87 7.52
C SER A 213 5.26 7.59 6.33
N PHE A 214 4.83 7.89 5.10
CA PHE A 214 5.65 7.73 3.91
C PHE A 214 6.84 8.70 3.89
N GLY A 215 6.65 9.95 4.34
CA GLY A 215 7.71 10.94 4.47
C GLY A 215 8.77 10.49 5.46
N MET A 216 8.36 9.97 6.61
CA MET A 216 9.25 9.40 7.61
C MET A 216 10.02 8.18 7.09
N ASP A 217 9.40 7.33 6.27
CA ASP A 217 10.09 6.21 5.64
C ASP A 217 11.17 6.68 4.66
N VAL A 218 10.89 7.71 3.86
CA VAL A 218 11.88 8.33 2.97
C VAL A 218 13.00 8.98 3.79
N LYS A 219 12.66 9.69 4.86
CA LYS A 219 13.64 10.31 5.76
C LYS A 219 14.56 9.25 6.36
N LYS A 220 13.99 8.16 6.87
CA LYS A 220 14.73 7.03 7.42
C LYS A 220 15.67 6.43 6.38
N TYR A 221 15.23 6.27 5.14
CA TYR A 221 16.11 5.85 4.04
C TYR A 221 17.27 6.82 3.87
N ILE A 222 17.03 8.13 3.79
CA ILE A 222 18.08 9.16 3.63
C ILE A 222 19.06 9.17 4.81
N ASP A 223 18.57 9.08 6.04
CA ASP A 223 19.40 9.14 7.25
C ASP A 223 20.31 7.90 7.39
N LEU A 224 19.79 6.73 7.00
CA LEU A 224 20.52 5.46 7.06
C LEU A 224 21.50 5.27 5.89
N ASN A 225 21.14 5.77 4.70
CA ASN A 225 21.97 5.63 3.50
C ASN A 225 22.87 6.85 3.38
N LYS A 226 23.92 6.90 4.18
CA LYS A 226 25.02 7.86 3.96
C LYS A 226 25.84 7.41 2.75
N GLU A 227 26.49 8.34 2.06
CA GLU A 227 27.43 7.96 0.99
C GLU A 227 28.57 7.15 1.59
N ILE A 228 28.57 5.84 1.34
CA ILE A 228 29.67 4.93 1.67
C ILE A 228 30.58 4.92 0.46
N GLY A 229 31.69 5.66 0.54
CA GLY A 229 32.74 5.66 -0.46
C GLY A 229 33.82 4.62 -0.17
N ILE A 230 34.61 4.24 -1.18
CA ILE A 230 35.84 3.48 -0.98
C ILE A 230 36.72 4.22 0.04
N GLY A 231 37.18 3.49 1.07
CA GLY A 231 37.94 4.07 2.19
C GLY A 231 37.11 4.46 3.40
N SER A 232 35.78 4.42 3.32
CA SER A 232 34.91 4.59 4.49
C SER A 232 35.04 3.41 5.45
N LEU A 233 34.93 3.66 6.75
CA LEU A 233 34.83 2.60 7.74
C LEU A 233 33.48 1.89 7.60
N PHE A 234 33.48 0.57 7.69
CA PHE A 234 32.24 -0.21 7.76
C PHE A 234 31.53 0.04 9.10
N VAL A 235 30.20 -0.14 9.12
CA VAL A 235 29.45 -0.18 10.38
C VAL A 235 29.61 -1.58 10.96
N ASP A 236 30.17 -1.65 12.16
CA ASP A 236 30.37 -2.91 12.85
C ASP A 236 29.02 -3.47 13.33
N PHE A 237 28.88 -4.80 13.28
CA PHE A 237 27.69 -5.50 13.74
C PHE A 237 28.05 -6.86 14.29
N GLU A 238 27.13 -7.40 15.08
CA GLU A 238 27.22 -8.72 15.69
C GLU A 238 26.06 -9.59 15.24
N GLN A 239 26.34 -10.88 15.04
CA GLN A 239 25.30 -11.86 14.81
C GLN A 239 25.65 -13.20 15.48
N PRO A 240 24.64 -13.97 15.89
CA PRO A 240 24.85 -15.34 16.34
C PRO A 240 25.30 -16.22 15.17
N THR A 241 26.29 -17.08 15.42
CA THR A 241 26.74 -18.12 14.50
C THR A 241 25.95 -19.41 14.72
N ASN A 242 26.07 -20.34 13.78
CA ASN A 242 25.38 -21.65 13.86
C ASN A 242 25.78 -22.48 15.09
N ASP A 243 26.96 -22.25 15.67
CA ASP A 243 27.43 -22.89 16.91
C ASP A 243 27.07 -22.09 18.18
N GLY A 244 26.20 -21.07 18.06
CA GLY A 244 25.68 -20.29 19.19
C GLY A 244 26.66 -19.26 19.75
N LYS A 245 27.79 -19.02 19.10
CA LYS A 245 28.71 -17.93 19.45
C LYS A 245 28.26 -16.63 18.79
N THR A 246 28.86 -15.51 19.19
CA THR A 246 28.65 -14.22 18.53
C THR A 246 29.84 -13.93 17.63
N ALA A 247 29.58 -13.72 16.33
CA ALA A 247 30.56 -13.20 15.39
C ALA A 247 30.36 -11.69 15.23
N ARG A 248 31.45 -10.93 15.36
CA ARG A 248 31.48 -9.49 15.08
C ARG A 248 32.21 -9.25 13.77
N LEU A 249 31.72 -8.37 12.89
CA LEU A 249 32.39 -8.10 11.61
C LEU A 249 33.85 -7.66 11.82
N SER A 250 34.11 -6.77 12.78
CA SER A 250 35.46 -6.34 13.13
C SER A 250 36.37 -7.42 13.72
N SER A 251 35.80 -8.56 14.17
CA SER A 251 36.59 -9.68 14.69
C SER A 251 37.20 -10.55 13.58
N LEU A 252 36.73 -10.40 12.33
CA LEU A 252 37.26 -11.09 11.17
C LEU A 252 38.62 -10.49 10.79
N LYS A 253 39.71 -11.15 11.21
CA LYS A 253 41.09 -10.74 10.90
C LYS A 253 41.50 -11.18 9.49
N SER A 254 40.80 -10.64 8.49
CA SER A 254 40.97 -11.03 7.09
C SER A 254 41.28 -9.84 6.20
N LYS A 255 42.00 -10.09 5.12
CA LYS A 255 42.38 -9.05 4.15
C LYS A 255 41.16 -8.59 3.33
N TYR A 256 40.25 -9.53 3.05
CA TYR A 256 39.01 -9.29 2.33
C TYR A 256 37.87 -10.02 3.03
N VAL A 257 36.73 -9.36 3.17
CA VAL A 257 35.50 -9.97 3.68
C VAL A 257 34.38 -9.69 2.68
N LEU A 258 33.73 -10.75 2.20
CA LEU A 258 32.47 -10.64 1.47
C LEU A 258 31.32 -10.73 2.47
N LEU A 259 30.51 -9.68 2.56
CA LEU A 259 29.23 -9.70 3.26
C LEU A 259 28.17 -10.24 2.32
N GLU A 260 27.58 -11.37 2.67
CA GLU A 260 26.56 -12.04 1.88
C GLU A 260 25.23 -11.98 2.66
N PHE A 261 24.20 -11.38 2.07
CA PHE A 261 22.88 -11.23 2.70
C PHE A 261 21.91 -12.22 2.05
N TRP A 262 21.50 -13.25 2.79
CA TRP A 262 20.65 -14.31 2.27
C TRP A 262 19.45 -14.61 3.17
N ALA A 263 18.55 -15.45 2.67
CA ALA A 263 17.48 -16.02 3.47
C ALA A 263 17.23 -17.48 3.06
N SER A 264 16.85 -18.32 4.03
CA SER A 264 16.55 -19.75 3.79
C SER A 264 15.47 -19.98 2.73
N ASN A 265 14.55 -19.02 2.57
CA ASN A 265 13.48 -19.07 1.58
C ASN A 265 13.78 -18.24 0.31
N CYS A 266 15.01 -17.78 0.11
CA CYS A 266 15.42 -17.08 -1.10
C CYS A 266 15.88 -18.09 -2.16
N GLY A 267 15.01 -18.37 -3.15
CA GLY A 267 15.31 -19.30 -4.25
C GLY A 267 16.58 -18.95 -5.05
N PRO A 268 16.77 -17.70 -5.49
CA PRO A 268 18.01 -17.26 -6.14
C PRO A 268 19.25 -17.44 -5.27
N CYS A 269 19.22 -17.00 -4.01
CA CYS A 269 20.35 -17.11 -3.09
C CYS A 269 20.82 -18.57 -2.93
N ARG A 270 19.88 -19.53 -2.81
CA ARG A 270 20.24 -20.97 -2.74
C ARG A 270 20.92 -21.50 -4.01
N ARG A 271 20.63 -20.92 -5.17
CA ARG A 271 21.33 -21.28 -6.42
C ARG A 271 22.73 -20.69 -6.49
N GLU A 272 22.98 -19.58 -5.80
CA GLU A 272 24.28 -18.90 -5.75
C GLU A 272 25.22 -19.49 -4.69
N ASN A 273 24.69 -20.09 -3.61
CA ASN A 273 25.50 -20.70 -2.55
C ASN A 273 26.59 -21.70 -3.03
N PRO A 274 26.34 -22.60 -4.00
CA PRO A 274 27.40 -23.46 -4.53
C PRO A 274 28.58 -22.68 -5.13
N GLU A 275 28.33 -21.52 -5.75
CA GLU A 275 29.39 -20.66 -6.26
C GLU A 275 30.14 -19.94 -5.13
N MET A 276 29.45 -19.56 -4.05
CA MET A 276 30.10 -19.01 -2.85
C MET A 276 31.08 -20.02 -2.20
N VAL A 277 30.71 -21.31 -2.14
CA VAL A 277 31.59 -22.37 -1.64
C VAL A 277 32.86 -22.47 -2.50
N LYS A 278 32.72 -22.48 -3.83
CA LYS A 278 33.87 -22.51 -4.75
C LYS A 278 34.75 -21.27 -4.59
N LEU A 279 34.15 -20.09 -4.50
CA LEU A 279 34.86 -18.83 -4.28
C LEU A 279 35.68 -18.89 -2.99
N TYR A 280 35.08 -19.32 -1.88
CA TYR A 280 35.79 -19.43 -0.61
C TYR A 280 36.96 -20.42 -0.66
N GLN A 281 36.76 -21.61 -1.24
CA GLN A 281 37.83 -22.60 -1.39
C GLN A 281 39.05 -22.07 -2.15
N ASN A 282 38.81 -21.28 -3.20
CA ASN A 282 39.87 -20.73 -4.05
C ASN A 282 40.65 -19.58 -3.38
N TYR A 283 40.03 -18.80 -2.49
CA TYR A 283 40.62 -17.56 -1.99
C TYR A 283 40.87 -17.51 -0.48
N LYS A 284 40.37 -18.47 0.32
CA LYS A 284 40.58 -18.47 1.78
C LYS A 284 42.04 -18.38 2.20
N SER A 285 42.93 -19.09 1.50
CA SER A 285 44.37 -19.09 1.77
C SER A 285 45.04 -17.75 1.43
N ARG A 286 44.34 -16.86 0.72
CA ARG A 286 44.76 -15.50 0.37
C ARG A 286 44.14 -14.44 1.28
N GLY A 287 43.56 -14.84 2.41
CA GLY A 287 42.98 -13.95 3.41
C GLY A 287 41.59 -13.44 3.04
N PHE A 288 40.79 -14.26 2.37
CA PHE A 288 39.39 -13.97 2.02
C PHE A 288 38.44 -14.73 2.95
N GLU A 289 37.46 -14.04 3.52
CA GLU A 289 36.37 -14.64 4.28
C GLU A 289 35.00 -14.26 3.71
N ILE A 290 34.01 -15.12 3.94
CA ILE A 290 32.61 -14.84 3.65
C ILE A 290 31.86 -14.81 4.99
N LEU A 291 31.15 -13.72 5.24
CA LEU A 291 30.22 -13.59 6.37
C LEU A 291 28.80 -13.58 5.83
N GLU A 292 28.11 -14.69 6.02
CA GLU A 292 26.70 -14.84 5.67
C GLU A 292 25.83 -14.21 6.77
N TYR A 293 24.91 -13.34 6.38
CA TYR A 293 23.96 -12.67 7.25
C TYR A 293 22.54 -13.11 6.89
N ARG A 294 21.80 -13.58 7.89
CA ARG A 294 20.44 -14.10 7.76
C ARG A 294 19.37 -13.14 8.31
#